data_AF-A0A3D0C4S5-F1
#
_entry.id   AF-A0A3D0C4S5-F1
#
_cell.length_a   1.000
_cell.length_b   1.000
_cell.length_c   1.000
_cell.angle_alpha   90.00
_cell.angle_beta   90.00
_cell.angle_gamma   90.00
#
_symmetry.space_group_name_H-M   'P 1'
#
loop_
_entity.id
_entity.type
_entity.pdbx_description
1 polymer ?
#
loop_
_entity_poly.entity_id
_entity_poly.type
_entity_poly.pdbx_seq_one_letter_code
_entity_poly.pdbx_strand_id
1 'polypeptide(L)'
;MIISWWSAGVTSAVATKIAIEEFGSSVKPIYFAIDSAHDDNARFKKECEDWYGCEIEVWRSEKYKDQFDVIKKTRYVNGPAGARCTSELKK
;
A
#
# COMPACT_ATOMS: atom_id res chain seq x y z
N MET A 1 -15.41 -2.35 -10.81
CA MET A 1 -14.64 -2.15 -9.56
C MET A 1 -13.41 -1.33 -9.90
N ILE A 2 -13.22 -0.19 -9.23
CA ILE A 2 -12.08 0.71 -9.40
C ILE A 2 -11.15 0.51 -8.21
N ILE A 3 -9.87 0.21 -8.46
CA ILE A 3 -8.89 0.06 -7.40
C ILE A 3 -8.20 1.41 -7.16
N SER A 4 -8.18 1.87 -5.91
CA SER A 4 -7.33 2.98 -5.49
C SER A 4 -6.11 2.44 -4.74
N TRP A 5 -4.92 2.66 -5.28
CA TRP A 5 -3.67 2.28 -4.63
C TRP A 5 -3.31 3.29 -3.55
N TRP A 6 -3.69 3.00 -2.31
CA TRP A 6 -3.40 3.81 -1.14
C TRP A 6 -2.04 3.41 -0.55
N SER A 7 -1.17 4.37 -0.25
CA SER A 7 0.22 4.09 0.15
C SER A 7 0.67 4.82 1.42
N ALA A 8 -0.28 5.25 2.26
CA ALA A 8 -0.05 6.10 3.43
C ALA A 8 0.63 7.44 3.10
N GLY A 9 0.58 7.89 1.84
CA GLY A 9 1.06 9.20 1.41
C GLY A 9 -0.09 10.16 1.11
N VAL A 10 0.10 11.45 1.38
CA VAL A 10 -0.90 12.51 1.19
C VAL A 10 -1.54 12.50 -0.20
N THR A 11 -0.75 12.32 -1.26
CA THR A 11 -1.25 12.28 -2.64
C THR A 11 -2.20 11.11 -2.87
N SER A 12 -1.83 9.90 -2.41
CA SER A 12 -2.69 8.73 -2.51
C SER A 12 -3.96 8.86 -1.68
N ALA A 13 -3.86 9.53 -0.53
CA ALA A 13 -4.98 9.73 0.36
C ALA A 13 -6.04 10.68 -0.24
N VAL A 14 -5.59 11.80 -0.81
CA VAL A 14 -6.48 12.77 -1.47
C VAL A 14 -7.05 12.20 -2.77
N ALA A 15 -6.23 11.53 -3.59
CA ALA A 15 -6.70 10.88 -4.81
C ALA A 15 -7.78 9.82 -4.52
N THR A 16 -7.62 9.05 -3.44
CA THR A 16 -8.64 8.09 -2.99
C THR A 16 -9.94 8.79 -2.63
N LYS A 17 -9.89 9.91 -1.88
CA LYS A 17 -11.09 10.67 -1.52
C LYS A 17 -11.83 11.17 -2.76
N ILE A 18 -11.11 11.80 -3.70
CA ILE A 18 -11.68 12.32 -4.95
C ILE A 18 -12.34 11.18 -5.74
N ALA A 19 -11.66 10.03 -5.86
CA ALA A 19 -12.23 8.88 -6.54
C ALA A 19 -13.51 8.36 -5.87
N ILE A 20 -13.55 8.31 -4.53
CA ILE A 20 -14.75 7.90 -3.78
C ILE A 20 -15.89 8.91 -3.98
N GLU A 21 -15.61 10.20 -4.01
CA GLU A 21 -16.62 11.24 -4.28
C GLU A 21 -17.19 11.14 -5.72
N GLU A 22 -16.34 10.80 -6.70
CA GLU A 22 -16.73 10.71 -8.11
C GLU A 22 -17.45 9.39 -8.45
N PHE A 23 -16.97 8.26 -7.91
CA PHE A 23 -17.41 6.91 -8.32
C PHE A 23 -18.11 6.12 -7.20
N GLY A 24 -18.22 6.68 -6.00
CA GLY A 24 -18.90 6.09 -4.85
C GLY A 24 -18.35 4.74 -4.43
N SER A 25 -19.24 3.82 -4.09
CA SER A 25 -18.95 2.46 -3.60
C SER A 25 -18.25 1.55 -4.61
N SER A 26 -18.06 1.99 -5.86
CA SER A 26 -17.28 1.24 -6.85
C SER A 26 -15.77 1.31 -6.59
N VAL A 27 -15.30 2.24 -5.75
CA VAL A 27 -13.89 2.40 -5.38
C VAL A 27 -13.51 1.53 -4.21
N LYS A 28 -12.41 0.79 -4.38
CA LYS A 28 -11.83 -0.07 -3.35
C LYS A 28 -10.39 0.38 -3.06
N PRO A 29 -10.14 1.04 -1.91
CA PRO A 29 -8.78 1.38 -1.49
C PRO A 29 -8.02 0.11 -1.07
N ILE A 30 -6.79 -0.05 -1.59
CA ILE A 30 -5.91 -1.16 -1.24
C ILE A 30 -4.54 -0.62 -0.82
N TYR A 31 -4.02 -1.14 0.30
CA TYR A 31 -2.71 -0.85 0.87
C TYR A 31 -1.85 -2.11 0.95
N PHE A 32 -0.60 -2.04 0.49
CA PHE A 32 0.38 -3.10 0.72
C PHE A 32 1.23 -2.79 1.95
N ALA A 33 0.98 -3.50 3.05
CA ALA A 33 1.72 -3.35 4.29
C ALA A 33 3.04 -4.12 4.26
N ILE A 34 4.07 -3.52 4.89
CA ILE A 34 5.38 -4.12 5.13
C ILE A 34 5.83 -3.81 6.56
N ASP A 35 6.61 -4.69 7.17
CA ASP A 35 6.96 -4.59 8.59
C ASP A 35 7.87 -3.40 8.91
N SER A 36 8.60 -2.88 7.93
CA SER A 36 9.48 -1.72 8.11
C SER A 36 8.80 -0.38 7.85
N ALA A 37 7.48 -0.36 7.62
CA ALA A 37 6.73 0.89 7.46
C ALA A 37 6.71 1.67 8.77
N HIS A 38 6.57 3.00 8.69
CA HIS A 38 6.43 3.84 9.87
C HIS A 38 5.14 3.46 10.62
N ASP A 39 5.21 3.31 11.95
CA ASP A 39 4.10 2.88 12.80
C ASP A 39 2.90 3.84 12.75
N ASP A 40 3.16 5.14 12.66
CA ASP A 40 2.18 6.21 12.44
C ASP A 40 1.27 5.99 11.21
N ASN A 41 1.67 5.16 10.24
CA ASN A 41 0.79 4.77 9.13
C ASN A 41 -0.51 4.14 9.63
N ALA A 42 -0.50 3.45 10.77
CA ALA A 42 -1.72 2.87 11.35
C ALA A 42 -2.71 3.96 11.81
N ARG A 43 -2.22 5.03 12.45
CA ARG A 43 -3.02 6.20 12.82
C ARG A 43 -3.55 6.89 11.56
N PHE A 44 -2.66 7.18 10.60
CA PHE A 44 -3.04 7.88 9.38
C PHE A 44 -4.04 7.10 8.52
N LYS A 45 -3.89 5.77 8.44
CA LYS A 45 -4.87 4.88 7.79
C LYS A 45 -6.23 5.02 8.44
N LYS A 46 -6.30 4.97 9.78
CA LYS A 46 -7.57 5.04 10.51
C LYS A 46 -8.28 6.37 10.27
N GLU A 47 -7.55 7.48 10.33
CA GLU A 47 -8.09 8.82 10.02
C GLU A 47 -8.60 8.91 8.57
N CYS A 48 -7.90 8.29 7.62
CA CYS A 48 -8.34 8.21 6.23
C CYS A 48 -9.62 7.37 6.08
N GLU A 49 -9.73 6.21 6.74
CA GLU A 49 -10.93 5.37 6.71
C GLU A 49 -12.15 6.12 7.25
N ASP A 50 -11.97 6.84 8.34
CA ASP A 50 -13.02 7.68 8.93
C ASP A 50 -13.41 8.83 7.97
N TRP A 51 -12.44 9.42 7.27
CA TRP A 51 -12.69 10.46 6.25
C TRP A 51 -13.36 9.92 4.97
N TYR A 52 -13.06 8.69 4.58
CA TYR A 52 -13.61 8.02 3.41
C TYR A 52 -15.00 7.45 3.66
N GLY A 53 -15.28 7.06 4.90
CA GLY A 53 -16.48 6.29 5.26
C GLY A 53 -16.39 4.83 4.77
N CYS A 54 -15.19 4.31 4.50
CA CYS A 54 -14.96 2.93 4.12
C CYS A 54 -13.57 2.44 4.58
N GLU A 55 -13.41 1.12 4.68
CA GLU A 55 -12.15 0.50 5.07
C GLU A 55 -11.15 0.47 3.90
N ILE A 56 -9.87 0.62 4.24
CA ILE A 56 -8.73 0.40 3.33
C ILE A 56 -8.29 -1.05 3.49
N GLU A 57 -8.44 -1.85 2.44
CA GLU A 57 -8.06 -3.26 2.46
C GLU A 57 -6.53 -3.40 2.52
N VAL A 58 -6.04 -4.24 3.43
CA VAL A 58 -4.60 -4.41 3.66
C VAL A 58 -4.13 -5.73 3.10
N TRP A 59 -3.22 -5.69 2.14
CA TRP A 59 -2.54 -6.83 1.57
C TRP A 59 -1.09 -6.85 2.01
N ARG A 60 -0.48 -8.04 1.99
CA ARG A 60 0.94 -8.21 2.28
C ARG A 60 1.46 -9.46 1.58
N SER A 61 2.76 -9.46 1.30
CA SER A 61 3.44 -10.66 0.80
C SER A 61 3.39 -11.79 1.84
N GLU A 62 3.03 -12.99 1.40
CA GLU A 62 3.12 -14.20 2.23
C GLU A 62 4.56 -14.68 2.43
N LYS A 63 5.47 -14.31 1.52
CA LYS A 63 6.85 -14.82 1.47
C LYS A 63 7.87 -13.91 2.15
N TYR A 64 7.58 -12.61 2.19
CA TYR A 64 8.53 -11.58 2.61
C TYR A 64 7.90 -10.59 3.57
N LYS A 65 8.69 -10.17 4.55
CA LYS A 65 8.25 -9.19 5.56
C LYS A 65 8.34 -7.74 5.07
N ASP A 66 9.46 -7.43 4.43
CA ASP A 66 9.83 -6.08 3.97
C ASP A 66 10.93 -6.16 2.89
N GLN A 67 11.41 -5.00 2.43
CA GLN A 67 12.50 -4.92 1.46
C GLN A 67 13.81 -5.53 1.97
N PHE A 68 14.08 -5.48 3.27
CA PHE A 68 15.31 -6.03 3.83
C PHE A 68 15.30 -7.56 3.80
N ASP A 69 14.16 -8.18 4.08
CA ASP A 69 13.98 -9.63 3.98
C ASP A 69 14.12 -10.11 2.53
N VAL A 70 13.54 -9.38 1.56
CA VAL A 70 13.77 -9.64 0.13
C VAL A 70 15.26 -9.58 -0.19
N ILE A 71 15.94 -8.50 0.17
CA ILE A 71 17.37 -8.32 -0.11
C ILE A 71 18.21 -9.43 0.52
N LYS A 72 17.94 -9.79 1.79
CA LYS A 72 18.68 -10.83 2.51
C LYS A 72 18.50 -12.22 1.89
N LYS A 73 17.27 -12.60 1.54
CA LYS A 73 16.95 -13.91 0.95
C LYS A 73 17.40 -14.03 -0.50
N THR A 74 17.38 -12.94 -1.25
CA THR A 74 17.64 -12.95 -2.70
C THR A 74 19.04 -12.48 -3.08
N ARG A 75 19.77 -11.88 -2.13
CA ARG A 75 21.07 -11.23 -2.34
C ARG A 75 21.05 -10.18 -3.45
N TYR A 76 19.90 -9.52 -3.62
CA TYR A 76 19.67 -8.58 -4.69
C TYR A 76 18.93 -7.33 -4.20
N VAL A 77 19.50 -6.16 -4.46
CA VAL A 77 18.90 -4.86 -4.14
C VAL A 77 18.21 -4.32 -5.39
N ASN A 78 18.99 -3.98 -6.41
CA ASN A 78 18.52 -3.40 -7.66
C ASN A 78 19.53 -3.68 -8.79
N GLY A 79 19.09 -3.57 -10.03
CA GLY A 79 19.91 -3.71 -11.23
C GLY A 79 19.08 -3.39 -12.49
N PRO A 80 19.53 -3.80 -13.69
CA PRO A 80 18.88 -3.43 -14.95
C PRO A 80 17.41 -3.84 -15.07
N ALA A 81 16.97 -4.86 -14.31
CA ALA A 81 15.57 -5.31 -14.26
C ALA A 81 14.73 -4.62 -13.16
N GLY A 82 15.29 -3.62 -12.48
CA GLY A 82 14.65 -2.93 -11.36
C GLY A 82 14.82 -3.63 -10.01
N ALA A 83 14.29 -3.01 -8.96
CA ALA A 83 14.44 -3.51 -7.60
C ALA A 83 13.54 -4.73 -7.37
N ARG A 84 14.11 -5.82 -6.85
CA ARG A 84 13.36 -7.07 -6.67
C ARG A 84 12.22 -6.93 -5.66
N CYS A 85 12.38 -6.08 -4.65
CA CYS A 85 11.32 -5.82 -3.67
C CYS A 85 10.03 -5.25 -4.31
N THR A 86 10.15 -4.51 -5.42
CA THR A 86 8.99 -3.93 -6.13
C THR A 86 8.04 -4.99 -6.66
N SER A 87 8.56 -6.15 -7.09
CA SER A 87 7.75 -7.25 -7.60
C SER A 87 7.38 -8.27 -6.51
N GLU A 88 8.18 -8.42 -5.45
CA GLU A 88 7.93 -9.45 -4.44
C GLU A 88 6.99 -9.00 -3.31
N LEU A 89 6.95 -7.70 -2.98
CA LEU A 89 6.16 -7.18 -1.85
C LEU A 89 4.71 -6.83 -2.23
N LYS A 90 4.41 -6.72 -3.52
CA LYS A 90 3.10 -6.33 -4.06
C LYS A 90 2.34 -7.50 -4.72
N LYS A 91 2.68 -8.73 -4.33
CA LYS A 91 2.06 -9.97 -4.79
C LYS A 91 1.15 -10.53 -3.72
#